data_AF-A0A0B7HB48-F1
#
_entry.id   AF-A0A0B7HB48-F1
#
_cell.length_a   1.000
_cell.length_b   1.000
_cell.length_c   1.000
_cell.angle_alpha   90.00
_cell.angle_beta   90.00
_cell.angle_gamma   90.00
#
_symmetry.space_group_name_H-M   'P 1'
#
loop_
_entity.id
_entity.type
_entity.pdbx_description
1 polymer ?
#
loop_
_entity_poly.entity_id
_entity_poly.type
_entity_poly.pdbx_seq_one_letter_code
_entity_poly.pdbx_strand_id
1 'polypeptide(L)'
;MNTSKKDISDFFTSNGFNLIETEDLSLDEKQSLINLWNREYPQGLSHSSLNSFNHYLDGLSNAKHFLLKELSDGQIKGWAFKFYRDNAQWFAIILSATIHSKGLGRMMIELLKLQESELNGWVIDHDLYKKIDGDTYFSPLSFYEKCGFKVLLNQRIKSDVLSAVRIKWIAKHSASSNVFS
;
A
#
# COMPACT_ATOMS: atom_id res chain seq x y z
N MET A 1 21.45 -1.24 -0.94
CA MET A 1 21.35 -0.83 0.47
C MET A 1 20.33 -1.74 1.12
N ASN A 2 20.74 -2.53 2.13
CA ASN A 2 19.79 -3.25 2.96
C ASN A 2 19.25 -2.25 3.99
N THR A 3 18.16 -1.56 3.64
CA THR A 3 17.50 -0.64 4.56
C THR A 3 16.90 -1.45 5.70
N SER A 4 17.33 -1.21 6.94
CA SER A 4 16.77 -1.91 8.10
C SER A 4 15.45 -1.28 8.53
N LYS A 5 14.62 -2.01 9.28
CA LYS A 5 13.37 -1.46 9.87
C LYS A 5 13.62 -0.20 10.70
N LYS A 6 14.79 -0.13 11.37
CA LYS A 6 15.20 1.06 12.12
C LYS A 6 15.44 2.26 11.20
N ASP A 7 16.19 2.08 10.12
CA ASP A 7 16.46 3.17 9.16
C ASP A 7 15.15 3.71 8.54
N ILE A 8 14.19 2.82 8.28
CA ILE A 8 12.84 3.18 7.81
C ILE A 8 12.11 4.02 8.86
N SER A 9 12.11 3.59 10.12
CA SER A 9 11.46 4.31 11.21
C SER A 9 12.08 5.70 11.41
N ASP A 10 13.41 5.78 11.44
CA ASP A 10 14.16 7.03 11.59
C ASP A 10 13.89 7.99 10.41
N PHE A 11 13.74 7.45 9.19
CA PHE A 11 13.31 8.24 8.03
C PHE A 11 11.93 8.85 8.23
N PHE A 12 10.95 8.10 8.72
CA PHE A 12 9.62 8.65 8.97
C PHE A 12 9.64 9.71 10.07
N THR A 13 10.32 9.45 11.18
CA THR A 13 10.42 10.40 12.29
C THR A 13 11.11 11.70 11.89
N SER A 14 12.20 11.63 11.13
CA SER A 14 12.87 12.84 10.60
C SER A 14 12.01 13.62 9.59
N ASN A 15 10.99 12.99 9.02
CA ASN A 15 10.01 13.63 8.13
C ASN A 15 8.70 14.05 8.83
N GLY A 16 8.64 14.01 10.17
CA GLY A 16 7.48 14.46 10.93
C GLY A 16 6.40 13.39 11.12
N PHE A 17 6.73 12.11 10.98
CA PHE A 17 5.77 11.01 11.10
C PHE A 17 6.20 9.94 12.09
N ASN A 18 5.21 9.34 12.74
CA ASN A 18 5.36 8.10 13.49
C ASN A 18 4.80 6.93 12.68
N LEU A 19 5.56 5.84 12.62
CA LEU A 19 5.14 4.59 12.00
C LEU A 19 4.60 3.66 13.09
N ILE A 20 3.31 3.32 13.00
CA ILE A 20 2.66 2.35 13.89
C ILE A 20 2.40 1.06 13.12
N GLU A 21 2.81 -0.07 13.69
CA GLU A 21 2.53 -1.41 13.18
C GLU A 21 1.51 -2.09 14.09
N THR A 22 0.46 -2.66 13.51
CA THR A 22 -0.61 -3.31 14.27
C THR A 22 -1.30 -4.38 13.44
N GLU A 23 -1.86 -5.39 14.11
CA GLU A 23 -2.76 -6.39 13.50
C GLU A 23 -4.23 -5.97 13.67
N ASP A 24 -4.51 -5.12 14.67
CA ASP A 24 -5.85 -4.63 14.99
C ASP A 24 -5.94 -3.11 14.79
N LEU A 25 -7.05 -2.67 14.19
CA LEU A 25 -7.37 -1.25 14.01
C LEU A 25 -8.45 -0.83 15.00
N SER A 26 -8.22 0.26 15.73
CA SER A 26 -9.24 0.84 16.61
C SER A 26 -10.42 1.43 15.82
N LEU A 27 -11.53 1.71 16.51
CA LEU A 27 -12.69 2.34 15.88
C LEU A 27 -12.34 3.69 15.22
N ASP A 28 -11.60 4.54 15.94
CA ASP A 28 -11.19 5.87 15.46
C ASP A 28 -10.22 5.76 14.27
N GLU A 29 -9.33 4.77 14.30
CA GLU A 29 -8.42 4.49 13.19
C GLU A 29 -9.19 4.04 11.96
N LYS A 30 -10.15 3.11 12.11
CA LYS A 30 -11.01 2.67 11.00
C LYS A 30 -11.77 3.84 10.39
N GLN A 31 -12.33 4.73 11.22
CA GLN A 31 -13.04 5.91 10.72
C GLN A 31 -12.12 6.87 9.94
N SER A 32 -10.90 7.08 10.45
CA SER A 32 -9.88 7.89 9.78
C SER A 32 -9.42 7.27 8.45
N LEU A 33 -9.28 5.93 8.42
CA LEU A 33 -8.88 5.19 7.23
C LEU A 33 -9.97 5.18 6.15
N ILE A 34 -11.26 5.11 6.51
CA ILE A 34 -12.37 5.27 5.56
C ILE A 34 -12.28 6.65 4.89
N ASN A 35 -12.03 7.71 5.67
CA ASN A 35 -11.91 9.06 5.13
C ASN A 35 -10.70 9.17 4.17
N LEU A 36 -9.55 8.61 4.55
CA LEU A 36 -8.36 8.57 3.71
C LEU A 36 -8.59 7.78 2.41
N TRP A 37 -9.20 6.59 2.52
CA TRP A 37 -9.50 5.73 1.38
C TRP A 37 -10.44 6.41 0.39
N ASN A 38 -11.58 6.92 0.88
CA ASN A 38 -12.61 7.55 0.04
C ASN A 38 -12.11 8.82 -0.65
N ARG A 39 -11.15 9.52 -0.03
CA ARG A 39 -10.52 10.70 -0.62
C ARG A 39 -9.51 10.34 -1.70
N GLU A 40 -8.70 9.31 -1.50
CA GLU A 40 -7.52 9.07 -2.35
C GLU A 40 -7.74 8.03 -3.45
N TYR A 41 -8.65 7.08 -3.26
CA TYR A 41 -9.00 6.08 -4.27
C TYR A 41 -10.17 6.52 -5.16
N PRO A 42 -10.37 5.84 -6.31
CA PRO A 42 -11.52 6.08 -7.16
C PRO A 42 -12.84 6.00 -6.39
N GLN A 43 -13.79 6.88 -6.73
CA GLN A 43 -15.11 6.96 -6.08
C GLN A 43 -15.87 5.63 -6.11
N GLY A 44 -15.68 4.82 -7.16
CA GLY A 44 -16.32 3.51 -7.32
C GLY A 44 -15.83 2.45 -6.32
N LEU A 45 -14.73 2.70 -5.61
CA LEU A 45 -14.18 1.85 -4.56
C LEU A 45 -14.48 2.37 -3.15
N SER A 46 -15.31 3.41 -3.02
CA SER A 46 -15.56 4.04 -1.73
C SER A 46 -16.34 3.16 -0.76
N HIS A 47 -16.06 3.33 0.53
CA HIS A 47 -16.82 2.72 1.62
C HIS A 47 -17.83 3.72 2.17
N SER A 48 -19.11 3.41 2.00
CA SER A 48 -20.23 4.24 2.50
C SER A 48 -20.44 4.15 4.02
N SER A 49 -19.86 3.16 4.69
CA SER A 49 -20.06 2.92 6.12
C SER A 49 -18.93 2.13 6.75
N LEU A 50 -18.87 2.16 8.09
CA LEU A 50 -17.98 1.29 8.86
C LEU A 50 -18.26 -0.20 8.58
N ASN A 51 -19.51 -0.58 8.33
CA ASN A 51 -19.88 -1.97 8.02
C ASN A 51 -19.28 -2.45 6.70
N SER A 52 -19.34 -1.64 5.64
CA SER A 52 -18.74 -2.03 4.36
C SER A 52 -17.21 -2.07 4.43
N PHE A 53 -16.61 -1.22 5.25
CA PHE A 53 -15.16 -1.25 5.51
C PHE A 53 -14.74 -2.46 6.35
N ASN A 54 -15.48 -2.79 7.41
CA ASN A 54 -15.23 -3.99 8.20
C ASN A 54 -15.39 -5.25 7.34
N HIS A 55 -16.43 -5.33 6.50
CA HIS A 55 -16.60 -6.45 5.58
C HIS A 55 -15.39 -6.65 4.65
N TYR A 56 -14.77 -5.55 4.19
CA TYR A 56 -13.53 -5.62 3.42
C TYR A 56 -12.35 -6.14 4.27
N LEU A 57 -12.16 -5.59 5.47
CA LEU A 57 -11.07 -5.98 6.38
C LEU A 57 -11.19 -7.45 6.82
N ASP A 58 -12.40 -7.91 7.13
CA ASP A 58 -12.69 -9.30 7.55
C ASP A 58 -12.37 -10.31 6.44
N GLY A 59 -12.34 -9.86 5.18
CA GLY A 59 -11.90 -10.66 4.03
C GLY A 59 -10.38 -10.79 3.88
N LEU A 60 -9.58 -10.06 4.66
CA LEU A 60 -8.13 -10.08 4.59
C LEU A 60 -7.55 -11.16 5.52
N SER A 61 -6.91 -12.17 4.94
CA SER A 61 -6.22 -13.19 5.74
C SER A 61 -4.87 -12.67 6.25
N ASN A 62 -4.59 -12.82 7.54
CA ASN A 62 -3.33 -12.43 8.20
C ASN A 62 -2.94 -10.97 7.88
N ALA A 63 -3.89 -10.05 8.04
CA ALA A 63 -3.67 -8.65 7.77
C ALA A 63 -2.68 -8.05 8.77
N LYS A 64 -1.68 -7.32 8.26
CA LYS A 64 -0.72 -6.57 9.04
C LYS A 64 -0.67 -5.14 8.56
N HIS A 65 -1.04 -4.21 9.43
CA HIS A 65 -1.24 -2.81 9.12
C HIS A 65 -0.06 -1.95 9.54
N PHE A 66 0.20 -0.91 8.75
CA PHE A 66 1.23 0.10 8.96
C PHE A 66 0.59 1.48 8.79
N LEU A 67 0.42 2.20 9.89
CA LEU A 67 -0.18 3.53 9.93
C LEU A 67 0.93 4.58 10.02
N LEU A 68 0.88 5.56 9.13
CA LEU A 68 1.77 6.71 9.16
C LEU A 68 1.01 7.89 9.77
N LYS A 69 1.28 8.16 11.04
CA LYS A 69 0.64 9.23 11.83
C LYS A 69 1.52 10.47 11.88
N GLU A 70 0.96 11.64 11.64
CA GLU A 70 1.68 12.90 11.75
C GLU A 70 2.04 13.20 13.21
N LEU A 71 3.28 13.63 13.48
CA LEU A 71 3.74 13.88 14.85
C LEU A 71 3.06 15.09 15.50
N SER A 72 2.58 16.05 14.71
CA SER A 72 1.98 17.29 15.24
C SER A 72 0.61 17.09 15.85
N ASP A 73 -0.22 16.22 15.28
CA ASP A 73 -1.63 16.06 15.68
C ASP A 73 -2.12 14.60 15.72
N GLY A 74 -1.26 13.64 15.40
CA GLY A 74 -1.60 12.21 15.39
C GLY A 74 -2.46 11.76 14.22
N GLN A 75 -2.80 12.64 13.26
CA GLN A 75 -3.64 12.27 12.12
C GLN A 75 -2.95 11.22 11.25
N ILE A 76 -3.72 10.21 10.81
CA ILE A 76 -3.25 9.23 9.85
C ILE A 76 -3.17 9.90 8.48
N LYS A 77 -1.95 10.07 7.96
CA LYS A 77 -1.71 10.58 6.60
C LYS A 77 -1.35 9.47 5.62
N GLY A 78 -1.07 8.27 6.11
CA GLY A 78 -0.75 7.12 5.27
C GLY A 78 -1.15 5.81 5.91
N TRP A 79 -1.50 4.85 5.07
CA TRP A 79 -1.81 3.49 5.45
C TRP A 79 -1.25 2.54 4.42
N ALA A 80 -0.51 1.54 4.85
CA ALA A 80 -0.25 0.36 4.05
C ALA A 80 -0.54 -0.88 4.87
N PHE A 81 -0.78 -1.98 4.19
CA PHE A 81 -0.96 -3.26 4.86
C PHE A 81 -0.60 -4.40 3.93
N LYS A 82 -0.21 -5.51 4.54
CA LYS A 82 0.03 -6.79 3.88
C LYS A 82 -1.03 -7.80 4.30
N PHE A 83 -1.39 -8.70 3.41
CA PHE A 83 -2.33 -9.79 3.68
C PHE A 83 -2.04 -10.97 2.75
N TYR A 84 -2.49 -12.16 3.13
CA TYR A 84 -2.31 -13.37 2.34
C TYR A 84 -3.53 -13.62 1.44
N ARG A 85 -3.29 -13.96 0.18
CA ARG A 85 -4.34 -14.29 -0.80
C ARG A 85 -3.76 -15.15 -1.93
N ASP A 86 -4.52 -16.14 -2.38
CA ASP A 86 -4.15 -17.00 -3.53
C ASP A 86 -2.74 -17.61 -3.39
N ASN A 87 -2.42 -18.08 -2.18
CA ASN A 87 -1.12 -18.62 -1.78
C ASN A 87 0.07 -17.65 -1.93
N ALA A 88 -0.16 -16.34 -1.88
CA ALA A 88 0.86 -15.31 -2.10
C ALA A 88 0.69 -14.13 -1.13
N GLN A 89 1.77 -13.37 -0.93
CA GLN A 89 1.72 -12.13 -0.16
C GLN A 89 1.22 -10.98 -1.03
N TRP A 90 0.18 -10.28 -0.55
CA TRP A 90 -0.40 -9.11 -1.19
C TRP A 90 -0.27 -7.88 -0.31
N PHE A 91 -0.40 -6.71 -0.91
CA PHE A 91 -0.42 -5.44 -0.19
C PHE A 91 -1.42 -4.45 -0.80
N ALA A 92 -1.74 -3.44 -0.01
CA ALA A 92 -2.28 -2.18 -0.49
C ALA A 92 -1.60 -1.01 0.24
N ILE A 93 -1.64 0.17 -0.37
CA ILE A 93 -1.04 1.39 0.14
C ILE A 93 -1.83 2.62 -0.30
N ILE A 94 -2.02 3.55 0.62
CA ILE A 94 -2.71 4.83 0.45
C ILE A 94 -1.94 5.89 1.21
N LEU A 95 -1.58 6.98 0.54
CA LEU A 95 -1.02 8.17 1.18
C LEU A 95 -1.87 9.37 0.81
N SER A 96 -2.12 10.25 1.78
CA SER A 96 -2.74 11.55 1.56
C SER A 96 -1.94 12.33 0.50
N ALA A 97 -2.63 12.94 -0.46
CA ALA A 97 -2.01 13.79 -1.48
C ALA A 97 -1.13 14.91 -0.85
N THR A 98 -1.47 15.35 0.37
CA THR A 98 -0.73 16.39 1.10
C THR A 98 0.70 15.99 1.50
N ILE A 99 1.03 14.70 1.44
CA ILE A 99 2.36 14.18 1.82
C ILE A 99 3.10 13.51 0.65
N HIS A 100 2.60 13.65 -0.57
CA HIS A 100 3.25 13.11 -1.77
C HIS A 100 4.57 13.82 -2.08
N SER A 101 5.38 13.22 -2.94
CA SER A 101 6.68 13.77 -3.41
C SER A 101 7.76 13.97 -2.33
N LYS A 102 7.60 13.39 -1.14
CA LYS A 102 8.58 13.41 -0.03
C LYS A 102 9.37 12.10 0.15
N GLY A 103 9.26 11.17 -0.79
CA GLY A 103 9.89 9.84 -0.67
C GLY A 103 9.17 8.86 0.29
N LEU A 104 8.15 9.31 1.03
CA LEU A 104 7.37 8.50 1.98
C LEU A 104 6.76 7.24 1.35
N GLY A 105 6.19 7.36 0.13
CA GLY A 105 5.64 6.21 -0.58
C GLY A 105 6.68 5.15 -0.91
N ARG A 106 7.87 5.56 -1.35
CA ARG A 106 8.98 4.63 -1.59
C ARG A 106 9.38 3.93 -0.29
N MET A 107 9.48 4.67 0.81
CA MET A 107 9.87 4.11 2.09
C MET A 107 8.83 3.13 2.65
N MET A 108 7.54 3.42 2.49
CA MET A 108 6.46 2.46 2.82
C MET A 108 6.54 1.19 1.98
N ILE A 109 6.92 1.29 0.70
CA ILE A 109 7.13 0.09 -0.13
C ILE A 109 8.34 -0.72 0.33
N GLU A 110 9.46 -0.07 0.67
CA GLU A 110 10.62 -0.78 1.23
C GLU A 110 10.27 -1.44 2.57
N LEU A 111 9.45 -0.81 3.40
CA LEU A 111 8.91 -1.41 4.63
C LEU A 111 8.10 -2.67 4.35
N LEU A 112 7.18 -2.62 3.38
CA LEU A 112 6.35 -3.77 3.01
C LEU A 112 7.22 -4.94 2.51
N LYS A 113 8.28 -4.65 1.76
CA LYS A 113 9.21 -5.68 1.22
C LYS A 113 10.06 -6.36 2.29
N LEU A 114 10.23 -5.76 3.47
CA LEU A 114 11.03 -6.38 4.52
C LEU A 114 10.48 -7.76 4.87
N GLN A 115 11.39 -8.73 4.90
CA GLN A 115 11.13 -10.13 5.22
C GLN A 115 10.21 -10.87 4.23
N GLU A 116 9.91 -10.27 3.07
CA GLU A 116 9.10 -10.91 2.04
C GLU A 116 9.97 -11.44 0.90
N SER A 117 9.61 -12.63 0.39
CA SER A 117 10.20 -13.19 -0.83
C SER A 117 9.50 -12.66 -2.09
N GLU A 118 8.24 -12.25 -1.96
CA GLU A 118 7.47 -11.63 -3.02
C GLU A 118 6.39 -10.69 -2.46
N LEU A 119 5.91 -9.77 -3.30
CA LEU A 119 4.76 -8.94 -3.02
C LEU A 119 3.91 -8.75 -4.27
N ASN A 120 2.59 -8.81 -4.09
CA ASN A 120 1.61 -8.68 -5.16
C ASN A 120 0.65 -7.53 -4.88
N GLY A 121 0.21 -6.83 -5.92
CA GLY A 121 -0.78 -5.77 -5.80
C GLY A 121 -1.64 -5.67 -7.05
N TRP A 122 -2.87 -5.18 -6.89
CA TRP A 122 -3.67 -4.72 -8.01
C TRP A 122 -3.42 -3.24 -8.21
N VAL A 123 -3.13 -2.83 -9.45
CA VAL A 123 -2.92 -1.43 -9.79
C VAL A 123 -3.77 -1.05 -11.00
N ILE A 124 -4.45 0.08 -10.88
CA ILE A 124 -5.18 0.70 -11.98
C ILE A 124 -4.15 1.31 -12.92
N ASP A 125 -4.12 0.89 -14.18
CA ASP A 125 -3.10 1.22 -15.18
C ASP A 125 -3.54 2.31 -16.16
N HIS A 126 -4.55 3.11 -15.79
CA HIS A 126 -5.11 4.17 -16.62
C HIS A 126 -5.69 5.31 -15.77
N ASP A 127 -5.86 6.49 -16.38
CA ASP A 127 -6.32 7.71 -15.71
C ASP A 127 -7.80 8.02 -15.96
N LEU A 128 -8.61 6.97 -16.20
CA LEU A 128 -10.02 7.10 -16.56
C LEU A 128 -10.98 7.26 -15.38
N TYR A 129 -10.49 7.05 -14.15
CA TYR A 129 -11.32 7.12 -12.96
C TYR A 129 -11.27 8.48 -12.28
N LYS A 130 -12.31 8.76 -11.50
CA LYS A 130 -12.46 9.97 -10.71
C LYS A 130 -12.43 9.66 -9.23
N LYS A 131 -11.82 10.56 -8.45
CA LYS A 131 -11.95 10.62 -6.99
C LYS A 131 -13.31 11.20 -6.60
N ILE A 132 -13.65 11.17 -5.32
CA ILE A 132 -14.93 11.66 -4.81
C ILE A 132 -15.12 13.17 -5.00
N ASP A 133 -14.03 13.94 -5.05
CA ASP A 133 -14.01 15.38 -5.31
C ASP A 133 -14.14 15.74 -6.81
N GLY A 134 -14.18 14.73 -7.70
CA GLY A 134 -14.27 14.91 -9.15
C GLY A 134 -12.91 14.99 -9.86
N ASP A 135 -11.80 15.04 -9.12
CA ASP A 135 -10.46 15.04 -9.69
C ASP A 135 -10.14 13.70 -10.36
N THR A 136 -9.25 13.74 -11.35
CA THR A 136 -8.75 12.52 -11.99
C THR A 136 -7.91 11.71 -11.00
N TYR A 137 -8.21 10.42 -10.91
CA TYR A 137 -7.34 9.46 -10.25
C TYR A 137 -6.22 9.06 -11.22
N PHE A 138 -5.02 9.57 -10.98
CA PHE A 138 -3.84 9.22 -11.77
C PHE A 138 -3.29 7.85 -11.36
N SER A 139 -3.01 7.02 -12.36
CA SER A 139 -2.46 5.68 -12.19
C SER A 139 -1.12 5.72 -11.42
N PRO A 140 -1.00 4.96 -10.32
CA PRO A 140 0.28 4.82 -9.62
C PRO A 140 1.21 3.76 -10.25
N LEU A 141 0.91 3.24 -11.45
CA LEU A 141 1.68 2.17 -12.09
C LEU A 141 3.18 2.49 -12.20
N SER A 142 3.50 3.68 -12.73
CA SER A 142 4.89 4.10 -12.92
C SER A 142 5.67 4.24 -11.61
N PHE A 143 4.97 4.52 -10.51
CA PHE A 143 5.57 4.53 -9.17
C PHE A 143 6.01 3.13 -8.74
N TYR A 144 5.17 2.12 -8.96
CA TYR A 144 5.51 0.73 -8.61
C TYR A 144 6.62 0.16 -9.50
N GLU A 145 6.66 0.50 -10.79
CA GLU A 145 7.76 0.13 -11.68
C GLU A 145 9.10 0.70 -11.18
N LYS A 146 9.12 1.98 -10.75
CA LYS A 146 10.29 2.61 -10.11
C LYS A 146 10.65 2.01 -8.75
N CYS A 147 9.74 1.27 -8.14
CA CYS A 147 9.97 0.48 -6.94
C CYS A 147 10.35 -0.97 -7.27
N GLY A 148 10.54 -1.33 -8.54
CA GLY A 148 11.03 -2.65 -8.96
C GLY A 148 9.94 -3.71 -9.11
N PHE A 149 8.67 -3.33 -9.12
CA PHE A 149 7.59 -4.24 -9.47
C PHE A 149 7.55 -4.47 -10.98
N LYS A 150 7.25 -5.71 -11.39
CA LYS A 150 6.94 -6.07 -12.77
C LYS A 150 5.43 -6.07 -12.97
N VAL A 151 4.98 -5.56 -14.11
CA VAL A 151 3.57 -5.58 -14.52
C VAL A 151 3.25 -6.91 -15.18
N LEU A 152 2.19 -7.58 -14.75
CA LEU A 152 1.71 -8.83 -15.33
C LEU A 152 0.47 -8.53 -16.18
N LEU A 153 0.67 -8.00 -17.39
CA LEU A 153 -0.41 -7.49 -18.25
C LEU A 153 -1.51 -8.51 -18.57
N ASN A 154 -1.18 -9.80 -18.58
CA ASN A 154 -2.15 -10.89 -18.82
C ASN A 154 -2.96 -11.27 -17.57
N GLN A 155 -2.66 -10.68 -16.41
CA GLN A 155 -3.39 -10.88 -15.16
C GLN A 155 -4.10 -9.58 -14.80
N ARG A 156 -5.35 -9.46 -15.25
CA ARG A 156 -6.22 -8.31 -15.00
C ARG A 156 -7.46 -8.75 -14.24
N ILE A 157 -7.84 -7.96 -13.25
CA ILE A 157 -9.21 -8.00 -12.70
C ILE A 157 -10.05 -6.96 -13.45
N LYS A 158 -11.25 -7.36 -13.86
CA LYS A 158 -12.22 -6.47 -14.49
C LYS A 158 -13.60 -6.72 -13.89
N SER A 159 -14.19 -5.67 -13.33
CA SER A 159 -15.57 -5.59 -12.88
C SER A 159 -16.20 -4.29 -13.39
N ASP A 160 -17.46 -4.04 -13.04
CA ASP A 160 -18.15 -2.80 -13.38
C ASP A 160 -17.52 -1.56 -12.73
N VAL A 161 -16.80 -1.74 -11.61
CA VAL A 161 -16.21 -0.66 -10.81
C VAL A 161 -14.69 -0.57 -10.88
N LEU A 162 -14.01 -1.64 -11.32
CA LEU A 162 -12.55 -1.73 -11.30
C LEU A 162 -11.97 -2.51 -12.48
N SER A 163 -10.99 -1.90 -13.14
CA SER A 163 -10.07 -2.53 -14.09
C SER A 163 -8.65 -2.28 -13.60
N ALA A 164 -7.94 -3.34 -13.24
CA ALA A 164 -6.59 -3.25 -12.68
C ALA A 164 -5.73 -4.44 -13.09
N VAL A 165 -4.44 -4.19 -13.33
CA VAL A 165 -3.43 -5.23 -13.63
C VAL A 165 -2.71 -5.65 -12.37
N ARG A 166 -2.27 -6.90 -12.32
CA ARG A 166 -1.42 -7.37 -11.22
C ARG A 166 0.00 -6.84 -11.41
N ILE A 167 0.58 -6.35 -10.34
CA ILE A 167 2.01 -6.09 -10.21
C ILE A 167 2.63 -7.10 -9.24
N LYS A 168 3.87 -7.51 -9.53
CA LYS A 168 4.62 -8.43 -8.69
C LYS A 168 6.06 -7.96 -8.48
N TRP A 169 6.49 -7.91 -7.24
CA TRP A 169 7.89 -7.80 -6.86
C TRP A 169 8.37 -9.15 -6.32
N ILE A 170 9.62 -9.50 -6.64
CA ILE A 170 10.29 -10.71 -6.12
C ILE A 170 11.61 -10.25 -5.53
N ALA A 171 11.90 -10.69 -4.31
CA ALA A 171 13.17 -10.43 -3.68
C ALA A 171 14.31 -10.95 -4.56
N LYS A 172 15.35 -10.14 -4.75
CA LYS A 172 16.56 -10.66 -5.38
C LYS A 172 17.17 -11.66 -4.41
N HIS A 173 17.01 -12.95 -4.68
CA HIS A 173 17.87 -13.93 -4.03
C HIS A 173 19.30 -13.58 -4.43
N SER A 174 20.13 -13.24 -3.44
CA SER A 174 21.58 -13.28 -3.60
C SER A 174 21.89 -14.72 -3.99
N ALA A 175 22.19 -14.97 -5.26
CA ALA A 175 22.83 -16.21 -5.63
C ALA A 175 24.21 -16.18 -4.95
N SER A 176 24.32 -16.81 -3.78
CA SER A 176 25.59 -17.41 -3.39
C SER A 176 25.83 -18.55 -4.36
N SER A 177 26.37 -18.21 -5.53
CA SER A 177 27.11 -19.17 -6.33
C SER A 177 28.31 -19.60 -5.51
N ASN A 178 28.11 -20.60 -4.65
CA ASN A 178 29.18 -21.49 -4.25
C ASN A 178 29.61 -22.23 -5.52
N VAL A 179 30.56 -21.61 -6.22
CA VAL A 179 31.59 -22.34 -6.94
C VAL A 179 32.30 -23.19 -5.88
N PHE A 180 32.43 -24.49 -6.15
CA PHE A 180 33.23 -25.57 -5.55
C PHE A 180 32.32 -26.80 -5.50
N SER A 181 32.58 -27.91 -6.19
CA SER A 181 33.83 -28.49 -6.70
C SER A 181 33.55 -29.35 -7.92
#